data_AF-A0AA40RVT5-F1
#
_entry.id   AF-A0AA40RVT5-F1
#
_cell.length_a   1.000
_cell.length_b   1.000
_cell.length_c   1.000
_cell.angle_alpha   90.00
_cell.angle_beta   90.00
_cell.angle_gamma   90.00
#
_symmetry.space_group_name_H-M   'P 1'
#
loop_
_entity.id
_entity.type
_entity.pdbx_description
1 polymer ?
#
loop_
_entity_poly.entity_id
_entity_poly.type
_entity_poly.pdbx_seq_one_letter_code
_entity_poly.pdbx_strand_id
1 'polypeptide(L)' 'MPAMWPLGLQRSLRDWYRAWRQRSRYRQLLRLDDAELAKRDLSRQQLLERARLPLRQLVEGRRRKRGA' A
#
# COMPACT_ATOMS: atom_id res chain seq x y z
N MET A 1 28.04 21.20 -11.70
CA MET A 1 26.82 20.52 -12.18
C MET A 1 25.81 20.49 -11.05
N PRO A 2 24.53 20.86 -11.25
CA PRO A 2 23.56 20.79 -10.16
C PRO A 2 23.31 19.31 -9.85
N ALA A 3 23.35 18.94 -8.56
CA ALA A 3 23.00 17.62 -8.09
C ALA A 3 21.50 17.38 -8.32
N MET A 4 21.14 17.02 -9.56
CA MET A 4 19.80 16.56 -9.88
C MET A 4 19.53 15.35 -9.00
N TRP A 5 18.48 15.44 -8.18
CA TRP A 5 18.03 14.31 -7.39
C TRP A 5 17.90 13.09 -8.30
N PRO A 6 18.46 11.92 -7.91
CA PRO A 6 18.35 10.75 -8.75
C PRO A 6 16.87 10.48 -8.95
N LEU A 7 16.42 10.43 -10.21
CA LEU A 7 15.02 10.16 -10.55
C LEU A 7 14.50 8.88 -9.86
N GLY A 8 15.42 7.94 -9.58
CA GLY A 8 15.16 6.74 -8.78
C GLY A 8 14.72 7.01 -7.34
N LEU A 9 15.18 8.09 -6.71
CA LEU A 9 14.84 8.45 -5.33
C LEU A 9 13.43 9.03 -5.23
N GLN A 10 13.07 9.96 -6.13
CA GLN A 10 11.68 10.47 -6.21
C GLN A 10 10.67 9.36 -6.51
N ARG A 11 11.02 8.45 -7.43
CA ARG A 11 10.18 7.28 -7.76
C ARG A 11 10.04 6.35 -6.56
N SER A 12 11.14 6.07 -5.86
CA SER A 12 11.13 5.23 -4.66
C SER A 12 10.26 5.85 -3.56
N LEU A 13 10.41 7.15 -3.29
CA LEU A 13 9.58 7.88 -2.32
C LEU A 13 8.09 7.81 -2.66
N ARG A 14 7.73 8.00 -3.93
CA ARG A 14 6.35 7.91 -4.39
C ARG A 14 5.77 6.50 -4.22
N ASP A 15 6.56 5.46 -4.46
CA ASP A 15 6.13 4.06 -4.28
C ASP A 15 5.96 3.70 -2.80
N TRP A 16 6.89 4.15 -1.95
CA TRP A 16 6.77 4.03 -0.50
C TRP A 16 5.55 4.78 0.04
N TYR A 17 5.33 6.02 -0.38
CA TYR A 17 4.16 6.80 0.00
C TYR A 17 2.85 6.14 -0.43
N ARG A 18 2.78 5.62 -1.66
CA ARG A 18 1.60 4.91 -2.17
C ARG A 18 1.33 3.61 -1.41
N ALA A 19 2.36 2.84 -1.09
CA ALA A 19 2.24 1.63 -0.28
C ALA A 19 1.78 1.95 1.15
N TRP A 20 2.34 2.99 1.75
CA TRP A 20 1.95 3.47 3.08
C TRP A 20 0.50 3.98 3.12
N ARG A 21 0.09 4.76 2.12
CA ARG A 21 -1.29 5.25 2.01
C ARG A 21 -2.29 4.12 1.81
N GLN A 22 -1.93 3.10 1.02
CA GLN A 22 -2.77 1.91 0.83
C GLN A 22 -2.93 1.13 2.14
N ARG A 23 -1.84 0.91 2.88
CA ARG A 23 -1.89 0.26 4.20
C ARG A 23 -2.71 1.05 5.21
N SER A 24 -2.56 2.37 5.21
CA SER A 24 -3.33 3.26 6.09
C SER A 24 -4.82 3.21 5.77
N ARG A 25 -5.20 3.15 4.49
CA ARG A 25 -6.59 2.93 4.07
C ARG A 25 -7.13 1.58 4.54
N TYR A 26 -6.36 0.50 4.45
CA TYR A 26 -6.80 -0.80 4.99
C TYR A 26 -7.00 -0.76 6.51
N ARG A 27 -6.12 -0.08 7.26
CA ARG A 27 -6.30 0.13 8.70
C ARG A 27 -7.51 1.00 9.03
N GLN A 28 -7.81 2.00 8.20
CA GLN A 28 -9.02 2.81 8.34
C GLN A 28 -10.28 1.99 8.01
N LEU A 29 -10.23 1.13 7.00
CA LEU A 29 -11.31 0.20 6.68
C LEU A 29 -11.54 -0.82 7.79
N LEU A 30 -10.50 -1.21 8.53
CA LEU A 30 -10.64 -2.06 9.73
C LEU A 30 -11.28 -1.34 10.94
N ARG A 31 -11.41 -0.01 10.89
CA ARG A 31 -12.18 0.77 11.87
C ARG A 31 -13.66 0.89 11.48
N LEU A 32 -14.02 0.52 10.26
CA LEU A 32 -15.43 0.48 9.83
C LEU A 32 -16.07 -0.81 10.35
N ASP A 33 -17.40 -0.74 10.47
CA ASP A 33 -18.20 -1.82 11.03
C ASP A 33 -18.16 -3.06 10.12
N ASP A 34 -18.12 -4.25 10.74
CA ASP A 34 -18.04 -5.53 10.01
C ASP A 34 -19.21 -5.72 9.04
N ALA A 35 -20.38 -5.16 9.37
CA ALA A 35 -21.56 -5.18 8.51
C ALA A 35 -21.37 -4.37 7.21
N GLU A 36 -20.62 -3.28 7.23
CA GLU A 36 -20.32 -2.48 6.02
C GLU A 36 -19.23 -3.13 5.17
N LEU A 37 -18.29 -3.83 5.80
CA LEU A 37 -17.28 -4.64 5.13
C LEU A 37 -17.95 -5.82 4.39
N ALA A 38 -18.88 -6.51 5.05
CA ALA A 38 -19.65 -7.60 4.46
C ALA A 38 -20.50 -7.14 3.26
N LYS A 39 -21.11 -5.94 3.33
CA LYS A 39 -21.85 -5.34 2.20
C LYS A 39 -21.00 -5.10 0.95
N ARG A 40 -19.68 -4.99 1.11
CA ARG A 40 -18.71 -4.78 0.02
C ARG A 40 -17.94 -6.05 -0.34
N ASP A 41 -18.40 -7.20 0.16
CA ASP A 41 -17.75 -8.50 -0.03
C ASP A 41 -16.27 -8.50 0.43
N LEU A 42 -15.97 -7.65 1.42
CA LEU A 42 -14.63 -7.48 1.98
C LEU A 42 -14.56 -8.22 3.32
N SER A 43 -13.74 -9.26 3.39
CA SER A 43 -13.50 -9.95 4.65
C SER A 43 -12.52 -9.17 5.55
N ARG A 44 -12.89 -8.96 6.81
CA ARG A 44 -12.02 -8.33 7.83
C ARG A 44 -10.70 -9.06 8.00
N GLN A 45 -10.69 -10.40 7.89
CA GLN A 45 -9.47 -11.19 7.92
C GLN A 45 -8.56 -10.86 6.73
N GLN A 46 -9.10 -10.77 5.52
CA GLN A 46 -8.31 -10.38 4.35
C GLN A 46 -7.74 -8.95 4.47
N LEU A 47 -8.51 -8.03 5.06
CA LEU A 47 -8.02 -6.67 5.35
C LEU A 47 -6.94 -6.66 6.43
N LEU A 48 -7.06 -7.47 7.47
CA LEU A 48 -6.05 -7.65 8.52
C LEU A 48 -4.75 -8.20 7.95
N GLU A 49 -4.83 -9.25 7.14
CA GLU A 49 -3.68 -9.83 6.45
C GLU A 49 -2.98 -8.76 5.59
N ARG A 50 -3.75 -8.03 4.77
CA ARG A 50 -3.21 -6.94 3.94
C ARG A 50 -2.67 -5.75 4.74
N ALA A 51 -3.23 -5.47 5.91
CA ALA A 51 -2.76 -4.42 6.80
C ALA A 51 -1.53 -4.84 7.62
N ARG A 52 -1.31 -6.15 7.83
CA ARG A 52 -0.13 -6.71 8.49
C ARG A 52 1.06 -6.85 7.55
N LEU A 53 0.82 -7.01 6.24
CA LEU A 53 1.88 -7.09 5.23
C LEU A 53 2.95 -5.98 5.40
N PRO A 54 4.25 -6.32 5.36
CA PRO A 54 5.31 -5.34 5.44
C PRO A 54 5.25 -4.40 4.23
N LEU A 55 5.46 -3.10 4.47
CA LEU A 55 5.49 -2.07 3.41
C LEU A 55 6.49 -2.42 2.30
N ARG A 56 7.61 -3.06 2.67
CA ARG A 56 8.63 -3.54 1.72
C ARG A 56 8.04 -4.50 0.69
N GLN A 57 7.21 -5.46 1.10
CA GLN A 57 6.55 -6.39 0.17
C GLN A 57 5.52 -5.69 -0.73
N LEU A 58 4.80 -4.69 -0.22
CA LEU A 58 3.89 -3.88 -1.02
C LEU A 58 4.62 -3.03 -2.08
N VAL A 59 5.79 -2.49 -1.73
CA VAL A 59 6.65 -1.73 -2.65
C VAL A 59 7.28 -2.67 -3.68
N GLU A 60 7.78 -3.83 -3.29
CA GLU A 60 8.35 -4.84 -4.19
C GLU A 60 7.30 -5.38 -5.17
N GLY A 61 6.09 -5.71 -4.70
CA GLY A 61 4.98 -6.11 -5.58
C GLY A 61 4.60 -5.02 -6.59
N ARG A 62 4.65 -3.74 -6.18
CA ARG A 62 4.42 -2.61 -7.09
C ARG A 62 5.56 -2.41 -8.10
N ARG A 63 6.81 -2.67 -7.71
CA ARG A 63 7.96 -2.63 -8.63
C ARG A 63 7.85 -3.75 -9.66
N ARG A 64 7.52 -4.97 -9.23
CA ARG A 64 7.28 -6.12 -10.13
C ARG A 64 6.18 -5.85 -11.16
N LYS A 65 5.07 -5.23 -10.77
CA LYS A 65 3.97 -4.86 -11.68
C LYS A 65 4.29 -3.75 -12.69
N ARG A 66 5.39 -3.01 -12.55
CA ARG A 66 5.80 -1.96 -13.50
C ARG A 66 6.99 -2.36 -14.37
N GLY A 67 7.64 -3.47 -14.07
CA GLY A 67 8.75 -4.01 -14.85
C GLY A 67 8.32 -5.10 -15.84
N ALA A 68 7.01 -5.28 -16.05
CA ALA A 68 6.43 -6.13 -17.08
C ALA A 68 5.83 -5.23 -18.17
#